data_AF-A0A7X9AZ97-F1
#
_entry.id   AF-A0A7X9AZ97-F1
#
_cell.length_a   1.000
_cell.length_b   1.000
_cell.length_c   1.000
_cell.angle_alpha   90.00
_cell.angle_beta   90.00
_cell.angle_gamma   90.00
#
_symmetry.space_group_name_H-M   'P 1'
#
loop_
_entity.id
_entity.type
_entity.pdbx_description
1 polymer ?
#
loop_
_entity_poly.entity_id
_entity_poly.type
_entity_poly.pdbx_seq_one_letter_code
_entity_poly.pdbx_strand_id
1 'polypeptide(L)'
;MDADKEYYLSGSFRSKNGASVDITLGLIQYDALGQIHAVHVNHIPESETMLSHVAKKGENSLLIFDTSRWAPKGMIALDVAEDGSDLPNRNLIGPVTSIKLMGGDYLVNLEKPLEKDIASETKVRMHLPHDSSEHVKKITAKGEWVSCGRRIQALPKATRAQVFIMAEQAILFQDVHIEVFPENLAE
;
A
#
# COMPACT_ATOMS: atom_id res chain seq x y z
N MET A 1 11.78 -0.44 12.31
CA MET A 1 10.88 -1.55 12.61
C MET A 1 11.59 -2.81 12.17
N ASP A 2 11.05 -3.95 12.54
CA ASP A 2 11.64 -5.25 12.29
C ASP A 2 10.55 -6.11 11.67
N ALA A 3 10.83 -6.69 10.49
CA ALA A 3 9.84 -7.42 9.72
C ALA A 3 9.37 -8.69 10.44
N ASP A 4 10.22 -9.24 11.32
CA ASP A 4 9.95 -10.47 12.07
C ASP A 4 9.24 -10.21 13.41
N LYS A 5 8.92 -8.93 13.71
CA LYS A 5 8.24 -8.55 14.95
C LYS A 5 6.83 -8.06 14.68
N GLU A 6 5.95 -8.39 15.62
CA GLU A 6 4.60 -7.84 15.66
C GLU A 6 4.59 -6.59 16.56
N TYR A 7 3.86 -5.57 16.14
CA TYR A 7 3.71 -4.33 16.88
C TYR A 7 2.24 -4.16 17.28
N TYR A 8 1.97 -3.54 18.41
CA TYR A 8 0.60 -3.14 18.80
C TYR A 8 0.55 -1.64 19.02
N LEU A 9 -0.26 -0.95 18.24
CA LEU A 9 -0.53 0.47 18.41
C LEU A 9 -1.83 0.62 19.17
N SER A 10 -1.77 1.33 20.29
CA SER A 10 -2.92 1.58 21.17
C SER A 10 -2.98 3.03 21.64
N GLY A 11 -4.17 3.41 22.09
CA GLY A 11 -4.40 4.70 22.73
C GLY A 11 -5.84 4.81 23.25
N SER A 12 -6.07 5.80 24.12
CA SER A 12 -7.40 6.14 24.62
C SER A 12 -7.79 7.54 24.16
N PHE A 13 -9.01 7.69 23.67
CA PHE A 13 -9.47 8.90 23.00
C PHE A 13 -10.86 9.32 23.48
N ARG A 14 -11.11 10.62 23.49
CA ARG A 14 -12.45 11.19 23.65
C ARG A 14 -12.61 12.51 22.90
N SER A 15 -13.85 12.86 22.60
CA SER A 15 -14.22 14.18 22.13
C SER A 15 -14.05 15.24 23.21
N LYS A 16 -13.48 16.39 22.85
CA LYS A 16 -13.30 17.50 23.79
C LYS A 16 -14.63 18.16 24.20
N ASN A 17 -15.62 18.17 23.31
CA ASN A 17 -16.90 18.85 23.50
C ASN A 17 -18.08 17.88 23.75
N GLY A 18 -17.82 16.57 23.80
CA GLY A 18 -18.83 15.53 24.00
C GLY A 18 -19.60 15.13 22.74
N ALA A 19 -19.43 15.83 21.62
CA ALA A 19 -20.00 15.44 20.33
C ALA A 19 -19.34 14.16 19.81
N SER A 20 -20.06 13.41 18.98
CA SER A 20 -19.49 12.25 18.29
C SER A 20 -18.41 12.70 17.32
N VAL A 21 -17.23 12.09 17.40
CA VAL A 21 -16.10 12.36 16.50
C VAL A 21 -15.48 11.05 16.04
N ASP A 22 -15.25 10.95 14.73
CA ASP A 22 -14.47 9.86 14.16
C ASP A 22 -12.98 10.20 14.23
N ILE A 23 -12.21 9.26 14.75
CA ILE A 23 -10.79 9.37 15.02
C ILE A 23 -10.10 8.24 14.25
N THR A 24 -9.07 8.61 13.50
CA THR A 24 -8.20 7.68 12.79
C THR A 24 -6.87 7.64 13.53
N LEU A 25 -6.56 6.49 14.10
CA LEU A 25 -5.24 6.18 14.65
C LEU A 25 -4.49 5.32 13.63
N GLY A 26 -3.27 5.71 13.29
CA GLY A 26 -2.49 4.93 12.34
C GLY A 26 -0.99 5.15 12.43
N LEU A 27 -0.29 4.53 11.49
CA LEU A 27 1.16 4.48 11.48
C LEU A 27 1.70 4.60 10.06
N ILE A 28 2.53 5.62 9.83
CA ILE A 28 3.27 5.81 8.58
C ILE A 28 4.63 5.15 8.71
N GLN A 29 4.98 4.28 7.77
CA GLN A 29 6.26 3.55 7.74
C GLN A 29 7.21 4.15 6.72
N TYR A 30 8.50 4.11 7.05
CA TYR A 30 9.59 4.64 6.23
C TYR A 30 10.67 3.57 6.06
N ASP A 31 11.24 3.50 4.87
CA ASP A 31 12.53 2.84 4.60
C ASP A 31 13.62 3.90 4.37
N ALA A 32 14.79 3.47 3.89
CA ALA A 32 15.92 4.36 3.60
C ALA A 32 15.63 5.39 2.48
N LEU A 33 14.63 5.15 1.63
CA LEU A 33 14.26 6.04 0.52
C LEU A 33 13.15 7.03 0.90
N GLY A 34 12.45 6.80 2.00
CA GLY A 34 11.40 7.68 2.51
C GLY A 34 10.12 6.94 2.87
N GLN A 35 8.98 7.63 2.77
CA GLN A 35 7.68 7.06 3.10
C GLN A 35 7.35 5.87 2.19
N ILE A 36 6.78 4.82 2.78
CA ILE A 36 6.24 3.67 2.07
C ILE A 36 4.74 3.87 1.90
N HIS A 37 4.32 4.17 0.67
CA HIS A 37 2.91 4.30 0.31
C HIS A 37 2.29 2.92 0.01
N ALA A 38 0.96 2.83 0.11
CA ALA A 38 0.18 1.61 -0.14
C ALA A 38 0.54 0.97 -1.46
N VAL A 39 0.59 1.79 -2.50
CA VAL A 39 0.88 1.38 -3.86
C VAL A 39 2.26 0.75 -4.03
N HIS A 40 3.21 0.96 -3.11
CA HIS A 40 4.54 0.34 -3.19
C HIS A 40 4.55 -1.12 -2.71
N VAL A 41 3.55 -1.55 -1.95
CA VAL A 41 3.53 -2.86 -1.26
C VAL A 41 2.26 -3.67 -1.50
N ASN A 42 1.15 -2.99 -1.77
CA ASN A 42 -0.17 -3.57 -1.96
C ASN A 42 -0.32 -4.11 -3.38
N HIS A 43 0.21 -5.31 -3.59
CA HIS A 43 0.07 -6.03 -4.83
C HIS A 43 -1.17 -6.93 -4.84
N ILE A 44 -1.68 -7.22 -6.03
CA ILE A 44 -2.67 -8.27 -6.22
C ILE A 44 -1.89 -9.60 -6.32
N PRO A 45 -2.11 -10.56 -5.40
CA PRO A 45 -1.48 -11.87 -5.50
C PRO A 45 -1.80 -12.56 -6.82
N GLU A 46 -0.84 -13.31 -7.37
CA GLU A 46 -0.98 -14.05 -8.63
C GLU A 46 -1.25 -13.16 -9.86
N SER A 47 -0.92 -11.88 -9.78
CA SER A 47 -1.02 -10.95 -10.93
C SER A 47 0.30 -10.77 -11.67
N GLU A 48 1.33 -11.52 -11.26
CA GLU A 48 2.63 -11.59 -11.89
C GLU A 48 2.53 -12.11 -13.33
N THR A 49 3.16 -11.41 -14.26
CA THR A 49 3.21 -11.76 -15.68
C THR A 49 4.41 -11.05 -16.32
N MET A 50 4.46 -10.98 -17.64
CA MET A 50 5.52 -10.26 -18.36
C MET A 50 4.94 -9.44 -19.51
N LEU A 51 5.69 -8.41 -19.93
CA LEU A 51 5.45 -7.75 -21.22
C LEU A 51 5.70 -8.73 -22.36
N SER A 52 4.81 -8.74 -23.35
CA SER A 52 5.02 -9.57 -24.54
C SER A 52 5.89 -8.88 -25.59
N HIS A 53 6.01 -7.56 -25.55
CA HIS A 53 6.77 -6.76 -26.50
C HIS A 53 7.49 -5.60 -25.81
N VAL A 54 8.50 -5.05 -26.50
CA VAL A 54 9.14 -3.79 -26.08
C VAL A 54 8.09 -2.67 -26.12
N ALA A 55 7.95 -1.95 -25.01
CA ALA A 55 7.13 -0.74 -24.93
C ALA A 55 8.05 0.49 -24.96
N LYS A 56 7.73 1.47 -25.81
CA LYS A 56 8.60 2.62 -26.08
C LYS A 56 8.23 3.83 -25.24
N LYS A 57 9.24 4.61 -24.87
CA LYS A 57 9.06 5.92 -24.25
C LYS A 57 8.08 6.76 -25.06
N GLY A 58 7.12 7.39 -24.38
CA GLY A 58 6.07 8.21 -24.98
C GLY A 58 4.80 7.45 -25.35
N GLU A 59 4.84 6.11 -25.42
CA GLU A 59 3.62 5.31 -25.60
C GLU A 59 2.75 5.34 -24.35
N ASN A 60 1.45 5.21 -24.51
CA ASN A 60 0.47 5.14 -23.42
C ASN A 60 -0.15 3.74 -23.30
N SER A 61 0.51 2.73 -23.84
CA SER A 61 0.01 1.37 -23.84
C SER A 61 1.14 0.35 -23.89
N LEU A 62 0.87 -0.86 -23.42
CA LEU A 62 1.80 -1.98 -23.47
C LEU A 62 1.03 -3.29 -23.71
N LEU A 63 1.71 -4.28 -24.27
CA LEU A 63 1.17 -5.62 -24.46
C LEU A 63 1.67 -6.55 -23.35
N ILE A 64 0.74 -7.27 -22.73
CA ILE A 64 0.94 -8.13 -21.56
C ILE A 64 0.40 -9.53 -21.87
N PHE A 65 1.09 -10.58 -21.42
CA PHE A 65 0.65 -11.96 -21.66
C PHE A 65 -0.63 -12.35 -20.91
N ASP A 66 -0.73 -12.03 -19.61
CA ASP A 66 -1.90 -12.37 -18.81
C ASP A 66 -2.32 -11.21 -17.90
N THR A 67 -3.59 -10.84 -17.99
CA THR A 67 -4.22 -9.81 -17.15
C THR A 67 -5.42 -10.35 -16.38
N SER A 68 -5.53 -11.68 -16.21
CA SER A 68 -6.68 -12.36 -15.59
C SER A 68 -6.99 -11.87 -14.16
N ARG A 69 -5.97 -11.42 -13.43
CA ARG A 69 -6.07 -10.86 -12.07
C ARG A 69 -6.01 -9.32 -12.02
N TRP A 70 -5.90 -8.65 -13.16
CA TRP A 70 -5.68 -7.21 -13.20
C TRP A 70 -6.99 -6.44 -13.06
N ALA A 71 -6.94 -5.28 -12.41
CA ALA A 71 -8.07 -4.39 -12.21
C ALA A 71 -7.81 -2.99 -12.80
N PRO A 72 -8.82 -2.31 -13.38
CA PRO A 72 -8.69 -0.90 -13.76
C PRO A 72 -8.28 -0.02 -12.58
N LYS A 73 -7.60 1.09 -12.87
CA LYS A 73 -7.05 2.08 -11.91
C LYS A 73 -5.88 1.56 -11.05
N GLY A 74 -5.43 0.33 -11.24
CA GLY A 74 -4.20 -0.15 -10.63
C GLY A 74 -2.95 0.45 -11.30
N MET A 75 -1.82 0.35 -10.61
CA MET A 75 -0.49 0.66 -11.11
C MET A 75 0.23 -0.65 -11.46
N ILE A 76 1.11 -0.62 -12.45
CA ILE A 76 1.92 -1.77 -12.84
C ILE A 76 3.31 -1.59 -12.23
N ALA A 77 3.71 -2.50 -11.34
CA ALA A 77 5.07 -2.61 -10.87
C ALA A 77 5.93 -3.33 -11.89
N LEU A 78 7.11 -2.78 -12.17
CA LEU A 78 8.09 -3.32 -13.09
C LEU A 78 9.22 -4.02 -12.33
N ASP A 79 9.91 -4.93 -13.01
CA ASP A 79 11.08 -5.66 -12.51
C ASP A 79 10.81 -6.40 -11.20
N VAL A 80 9.64 -7.05 -11.14
CA VAL A 80 9.15 -7.72 -9.91
C VAL A 80 9.90 -9.01 -9.64
N ALA A 81 10.08 -9.33 -8.36
CA ALA A 81 10.69 -10.56 -7.89
C ALA A 81 9.62 -11.57 -7.45
N GLU A 82 9.84 -12.86 -7.72
CA GLU A 82 8.89 -13.92 -7.37
C GLU A 82 8.74 -14.12 -5.85
N ASP A 83 9.79 -13.83 -5.09
CA ASP A 83 9.83 -13.91 -3.63
C ASP A 83 9.37 -12.62 -2.93
N GLY A 84 8.97 -11.60 -3.70
CA GLY A 84 8.57 -10.29 -3.19
C GLY A 84 9.72 -9.47 -2.60
N SER A 85 10.98 -9.87 -2.81
CA SER A 85 12.17 -9.13 -2.35
C SER A 85 12.31 -7.75 -3.01
N ASP A 86 11.57 -7.48 -4.08
CA ASP A 86 11.46 -6.17 -4.73
C ASP A 86 10.68 -5.16 -3.88
N LEU A 87 9.84 -5.61 -2.94
CA LEU A 87 9.03 -4.73 -2.11
C LEU A 87 9.88 -3.93 -1.10
N PRO A 88 9.52 -2.65 -0.82
CA PRO A 88 8.53 -1.83 -1.52
C PRO A 88 9.01 -1.46 -2.94
N ASN A 89 8.18 -1.72 -3.94
CA ASN A 89 8.51 -1.46 -5.33
C ASN A 89 8.02 -0.05 -5.73
N ARG A 90 8.97 0.81 -6.10
CA ARG A 90 8.72 2.21 -6.54
C ARG A 90 8.83 2.38 -8.06
N ASN A 91 9.16 1.33 -8.79
CA ASN A 91 9.23 1.31 -10.25
C ASN A 91 7.84 1.03 -10.81
N LEU A 92 6.95 2.02 -10.71
CA LEU A 92 5.53 1.91 -11.02
C LEU A 92 5.16 2.72 -12.27
N ILE A 93 4.29 2.18 -13.11
CA ILE A 93 3.67 2.88 -14.25
C ILE A 93 2.13 2.79 -14.19
N GLY A 94 1.44 3.71 -14.87
CA GLY A 94 -0.02 3.79 -14.86
C GLY A 94 -0.54 5.17 -14.42
N PRO A 95 -1.79 5.26 -13.94
CA PRO A 95 -2.76 4.18 -13.74
C PRO A 95 -3.21 3.47 -15.02
N VAL A 96 -3.67 2.22 -14.90
CA VAL A 96 -4.31 1.46 -15.98
C VAL A 96 -5.72 1.99 -16.23
N THR A 97 -6.03 2.37 -17.47
CA THR A 97 -7.35 2.89 -17.87
C THR A 97 -8.23 1.85 -18.53
N SER A 98 -7.66 0.91 -19.27
CA SER A 98 -8.39 -0.20 -19.89
C SER A 98 -7.48 -1.37 -20.25
N ILE A 99 -8.09 -2.54 -20.40
CA ILE A 99 -7.44 -3.81 -20.77
C ILE A 99 -8.28 -4.45 -21.87
N LYS A 100 -7.66 -4.83 -22.99
CA LYS A 100 -8.35 -5.43 -24.15
C LYS A 100 -7.52 -6.57 -24.74
N LEU A 101 -8.15 -7.70 -25.03
CA LEU A 101 -7.50 -8.78 -25.76
C LEU A 101 -7.23 -8.36 -27.22
N MET A 102 -5.99 -8.54 -27.67
CA MET A 102 -5.50 -8.22 -29.01
C MET A 102 -4.54 -9.30 -29.50
N GLY A 103 -5.00 -10.15 -30.42
CA GLY A 103 -4.12 -11.08 -31.12
C GLY A 103 -3.46 -12.16 -30.23
N GLY A 104 -4.02 -12.43 -29.05
CA GLY A 104 -3.48 -13.40 -28.09
C GLY A 104 -2.88 -12.76 -26.84
N ASP A 105 -2.47 -11.48 -26.94
CA ASP A 105 -1.98 -10.68 -25.82
C ASP A 105 -3.05 -9.70 -25.34
N TYR A 106 -2.82 -9.06 -24.19
CA TYR A 106 -3.66 -8.00 -23.68
C TYR A 106 -3.02 -6.64 -23.88
N LEU A 107 -3.66 -5.77 -24.66
CA LEU A 107 -3.34 -4.35 -24.73
C LEU A 107 -3.84 -3.67 -23.46
N VAL A 108 -2.91 -3.19 -22.66
CA VAL A 108 -3.16 -2.42 -21.45
C VAL A 108 -2.88 -0.95 -21.75
N ASN A 109 -3.88 -0.09 -21.58
CA ASN A 109 -3.73 1.34 -21.75
C ASN A 109 -3.50 2.03 -20.41
N LEU A 110 -2.64 3.05 -20.42
CA LEU A 110 -2.24 3.85 -19.28
C LEU A 110 -2.80 5.26 -19.40
N GLU A 111 -2.99 5.92 -18.25
CA GLU A 111 -3.39 7.32 -18.20
C GLU A 111 -2.25 8.26 -18.63
N LYS A 112 -1.02 7.91 -18.27
CA LYS A 112 0.20 8.67 -18.56
C LYS A 112 1.11 7.91 -19.53
N PRO A 113 1.82 8.62 -20.41
CA PRO A 113 2.81 7.98 -21.29
C PRO A 113 4.00 7.44 -20.50
N LEU A 114 4.67 6.44 -21.06
CA LEU A 114 5.88 5.84 -20.52
C LEU A 114 7.04 6.84 -20.52
N GLU A 115 7.75 6.95 -19.40
CA GLU A 115 8.89 7.86 -19.26
C GLU A 115 10.21 7.29 -19.82
N LYS A 116 10.26 5.96 -19.99
CA LYS A 116 11.40 5.18 -20.49
C LYS A 116 10.92 4.02 -21.36
N ASP A 117 11.81 3.49 -22.18
CA ASP A 117 11.61 2.20 -22.84
C ASP A 117 11.56 1.08 -21.79
N ILE A 118 10.74 0.06 -22.05
CA ILE A 118 10.61 -1.15 -21.25
C ILE A 118 10.83 -2.34 -22.18
N ALA A 119 11.73 -3.26 -21.81
CA ALA A 119 12.04 -4.41 -22.63
C ALA A 119 10.86 -5.40 -22.69
N SER A 120 10.83 -6.20 -23.76
CA SER A 120 9.99 -7.41 -23.76
C SER A 120 10.44 -8.33 -22.62
N GLU A 121 9.52 -9.16 -22.15
CA GLU A 121 9.75 -10.11 -21.05
C GLU A 121 10.12 -9.44 -19.71
N THR A 122 10.00 -8.11 -19.57
CA THR A 122 10.06 -7.47 -18.26
C THR A 122 8.94 -8.01 -17.38
N LYS A 123 9.30 -8.60 -16.22
CA LYS A 123 8.34 -9.10 -15.23
C LYS A 123 7.57 -7.94 -14.63
N VAL A 124 6.26 -8.09 -14.52
CA VAL A 124 5.37 -7.06 -13.98
C VAL A 124 4.30 -7.64 -13.07
N ARG A 125 3.74 -6.80 -12.19
CA ARG A 125 2.65 -7.15 -11.29
C ARG A 125 1.70 -5.99 -11.09
N MET A 126 0.42 -6.27 -10.84
CA MET A 126 -0.55 -5.24 -10.51
C MET A 126 -0.45 -4.82 -9.04
N HIS A 127 -0.33 -3.52 -8.80
CA HIS A 127 -0.37 -2.87 -7.50
C HIS A 127 -1.61 -1.97 -7.41
N LEU A 128 -2.26 -1.93 -6.24
CA LEU A 128 -3.46 -1.12 -6.03
C LEU A 128 -3.13 0.10 -5.15
N PRO A 129 -3.57 1.31 -5.56
CA PRO A 129 -3.33 2.53 -4.80
C PRO A 129 -4.19 2.67 -3.54
N HIS A 130 -4.91 1.62 -3.11
CA HIS A 130 -5.87 1.67 -1.99
C HIS A 130 -5.33 2.39 -0.74
N ASP A 131 -6.26 3.01 -0.01
CA ASP A 131 -6.07 4.16 0.89
C ASP A 131 -5.13 3.98 2.08
N SER A 132 -4.58 2.80 2.37
CA SER A 132 -3.67 2.69 3.52
C SER A 132 -2.66 1.54 3.44
N SER A 133 -1.40 1.86 3.10
CA SER A 133 -0.25 1.13 3.68
C SER A 133 -0.15 1.37 5.18
N GLU A 134 -0.86 2.41 5.64
CA GLU A 134 -0.97 2.81 7.02
C GLU A 134 -1.84 1.79 7.75
N HIS A 135 -1.35 1.26 8.86
CA HIS A 135 -2.15 0.38 9.69
C HIS A 135 -3.14 1.23 10.47
N VAL A 136 -4.33 1.39 9.91
CA VAL A 136 -5.35 2.30 10.41
C VAL A 136 -6.37 1.56 11.29
N LYS A 137 -6.71 2.19 12.41
CA LYS A 137 -7.91 1.91 13.21
C LYS A 137 -8.77 3.16 13.24
N LYS A 138 -10.02 3.03 12.79
CA LYS A 138 -11.06 4.06 12.97
C LYS A 138 -11.82 3.78 14.26
N ILE A 139 -12.05 4.81 15.05
CA ILE A 139 -12.80 4.79 16.31
C ILE A 139 -13.78 5.96 16.31
N THR A 140 -15.01 5.71 16.74
CA THR A 140 -15.96 6.79 17.05
C THR A 140 -15.94 7.01 18.56
N ALA A 141 -15.63 8.23 19.00
CA ALA A 141 -15.61 8.61 20.41
C ALA A 141 -16.60 9.74 20.70
N LYS A 142 -17.04 9.84 21.97
CA LYS A 142 -17.90 10.92 22.50
C LYS A 142 -17.22 11.54 23.73
N GLY A 143 -17.98 12.00 24.73
CA GLY A 143 -17.40 12.58 25.95
C GLY A 143 -16.65 11.60 26.87
N GLU A 144 -16.90 10.30 26.72
CA GLU A 144 -16.24 9.24 27.47
C GLU A 144 -14.96 8.76 26.79
N TRP A 145 -14.01 8.29 27.60
CA TRP A 145 -12.79 7.67 27.10
C TRP A 145 -13.08 6.33 26.43
N VAL A 146 -12.60 6.18 25.20
CA VAL A 146 -12.66 4.94 24.44
C VAL A 146 -11.23 4.50 24.15
N SER A 147 -10.86 3.34 24.69
CA SER A 147 -9.59 2.70 24.38
C SER A 147 -9.68 1.89 23.10
N CYS A 148 -8.60 1.88 22.35
CA CYS A 148 -8.48 1.08 21.15
C CYS A 148 -7.05 0.66 20.92
N GLY A 149 -6.90 -0.37 20.10
CA GLY A 149 -5.62 -0.71 19.54
C GLY A 149 -5.75 -1.67 18.36
N ARG A 150 -4.62 -1.92 17.71
CA ARG A 150 -4.53 -2.87 16.61
C ARG A 150 -3.11 -3.44 16.53
N ARG A 151 -3.03 -4.72 16.21
CA ARG A 151 -1.79 -5.34 15.74
C ARG A 151 -1.40 -4.75 14.38
N ILE A 152 -0.11 -4.52 14.22
CA ILE A 152 0.53 -3.85 13.10
C ILE A 152 1.70 -4.72 12.68
N GLN A 153 1.75 -5.05 11.39
CA GLN A 153 2.92 -5.66 10.79
C GLN A 153 3.83 -4.58 10.20
N ALA A 154 5.13 -4.73 10.37
CA ALA A 154 6.07 -3.88 9.65
C ALA A 154 5.94 -4.16 8.15
N LEU A 155 5.96 -3.11 7.34
CA LEU A 155 6.05 -3.26 5.89
C LEU A 155 7.46 -3.74 5.52
N PRO A 156 7.63 -4.41 4.37
CA PRO A 156 8.95 -4.82 3.89
C PRO A 156 9.94 -3.66 3.95
N LYS A 157 11.13 -3.92 4.50
CA LYS A 157 12.25 -2.96 4.63
C LYS A 157 11.95 -1.70 5.48
N ALA A 158 10.85 -1.64 6.21
CA ALA A 158 10.53 -0.50 7.07
C ALA A 158 11.50 -0.39 8.25
N THR A 159 12.25 0.71 8.33
CA THR A 159 13.22 0.95 9.40
C THR A 159 12.70 1.93 10.46
N ARG A 160 11.72 2.76 10.12
CA ARG A 160 11.13 3.76 11.03
C ARG A 160 9.62 3.85 10.86
N ALA A 161 8.95 4.25 11.93
CA ALA A 161 7.52 4.55 11.91
C ALA A 161 7.20 5.86 12.63
N GLN A 162 6.10 6.49 12.21
CA GLN A 162 5.51 7.65 12.86
C GLN A 162 4.03 7.36 13.14
N VAL A 163 3.62 7.51 14.40
CA VAL A 163 2.19 7.48 14.78
C VAL A 163 1.53 8.75 14.30
N PHE A 164 0.33 8.63 13.74
CA PHE A 164 -0.53 9.77 13.47
C PHE A 164 -1.93 9.55 14.06
N ILE A 165 -2.57 10.67 14.37
CA ILE A 165 -3.95 10.74 14.84
C ILE A 165 -4.64 11.79 13.98
N MET A 166 -5.72 11.44 13.30
CA MET A 166 -6.56 12.38 12.56
C MET A 166 -7.97 12.42 13.14
N ALA A 167 -8.51 13.61 13.28
CA ALA A 167 -9.90 13.84 13.65
C ALA A 167 -10.35 15.18 13.04
N GLU A 168 -11.60 15.26 12.62
CA GLU A 168 -12.17 16.50 12.06
C GLU A 168 -12.56 17.52 13.15
N GLN A 169 -12.54 17.10 14.41
CA GLN A 169 -12.90 17.92 15.57
C GLN A 169 -11.86 17.78 16.68
N ALA A 170 -11.88 18.70 17.64
CA ALA A 170 -10.96 18.68 18.77
C ALA A 170 -11.19 17.45 19.66
N ILE A 171 -10.11 16.71 19.90
CA ILE A 171 -10.08 15.52 20.75
C ILE A 171 -9.12 15.69 21.92
N LEU A 172 -9.26 14.83 22.91
CA LEU A 172 -8.25 14.55 23.92
C LEU A 172 -7.77 13.10 23.74
N PHE A 173 -6.48 12.87 23.95
CA PHE A 173 -5.87 11.55 23.86
C PHE A 173 -4.92 11.33 25.03
N GLN A 174 -4.78 10.07 25.43
CA GLN A 174 -3.83 9.62 26.45
C GLN A 174 -3.39 8.20 26.16
N ASP A 175 -2.29 7.79 26.81
CA ASP A 175 -1.75 6.43 26.75
C ASP A 175 -1.50 5.95 25.32
N VAL A 176 -1.06 6.84 24.42
CA VAL A 176 -0.73 6.48 23.04
C VAL A 176 0.68 5.89 22.99
N HIS A 177 0.79 4.62 22.62
CA HIS A 177 2.07 3.91 22.59
C HIS A 177 2.09 2.82 21.52
N ILE A 178 3.31 2.41 21.16
CA ILE A 178 3.56 1.22 20.35
C ILE A 178 4.28 0.22 21.23
N GLU A 179 3.67 -0.96 21.42
CA GLU A 179 4.31 -2.10 22.04
C GLU A 179 4.95 -3.00 20.98
N VAL A 180 6.06 -3.65 21.33
CA VAL A 180 6.76 -4.59 20.46
C VAL A 180 6.64 -5.98 21.06
N PHE A 181 6.03 -6.90 20.32
CA PHE A 181 5.94 -8.30 20.71
C PHE A 181 7.13 -9.05 20.09
N PRO A 182 7.98 -9.69 20.90
CA PRO A 182 9.21 -10.31 20.42
C PRO A 182 8.97 -11.56 19.54
N GLU A 183 7.77 -12.11 19.51
CA GLU A 183 7.40 -13.27 18.69
C GLU A 183 6.04 -13.03 18.02
N ASN A 184 5.89 -13.49 16.77
CA ASN A 184 4.58 -13.67 16.15
C ASN A 184 3.83 -14.69 17.00
N LEU A 185 2.93 -14.23 17.87
CA LEU A 185 1.94 -15.09 18.51
C LEU A 185 0.92 -15.49 17.44
N ALA A 186 1.33 -16.43 16.60
CA ALA A 186 0.45 -17.18 15.72
C ALA A 186 -0.47 -18.01 16.64
N GLU A 187 -1.74 -17.60 16.71
CA GLU A 187 -2.85 -18.49 17.08
C GLU A 187 -3.40 -19.14 15.82
#